data_AF-A0A1X2CBA9-F1
#
_entry.id   AF-A0A1X2CBA9-F1
#
_cell.length_a   1.000
_cell.length_b   1.000
_cell.length_c   1.000
_cell.angle_alpha   90.00
_cell.angle_beta   90.00
_cell.angle_gamma   90.00
#
_symmetry.space_group_name_H-M   'P 1'
#
loop_
_entity.id
_entity.type
_entity.pdbx_description
1 polymer ?
#
loop_
_entity_poly.entity_id
_entity_poly.type
_entity_poly.pdbx_seq_one_letter_code
_entity_poly.pdbx_strand_id
1 'polypeptide(L)'
;MFTTATLIGYLIAGPLGAFLATVAIFLPSFLFIGLLTEFTDKLRSAAWSPALLDGVNSAALALMAGMRWQLGRTAIVDSLTVGTLALLWRGRLNNVWCIAADAGVGLLHALFT
;
A
#
# COMPACT_ATOMS: atom_id res chain seq x y z
N MET A 1 2.01 -12.91 5.48
CA MET A 1 3.16 -13.79 5.14
C MET A 1 4.38 -13.52 6.03
N PHE A 2 4.84 -12.27 6.21
CA PHE A 2 5.96 -11.95 7.11
C PHE A 2 5.71 -12.35 8.58
N THR A 3 4.51 -12.05 9.08
CA THR A 3 4.08 -12.41 10.44
C THR A 3 4.15 -13.92 10.70
N THR A 4 3.82 -14.73 9.69
CA THR A 4 3.90 -16.20 9.76
C THR A 4 5.34 -16.68 9.93
N ALA A 5 6.31 -16.10 9.22
CA ALA A 5 7.70 -16.48 9.34
C ALA A 5 8.32 -16.05 10.68
N THR A 6 7.99 -14.86 11.17
CA THR A 6 8.39 -14.42 12.52
C THR A 6 7.81 -15.35 13.60
N LEU A 7 6.55 -15.80 13.43
CA LEU A 7 5.91 -16.77 14.33
C LEU A 7 6.58 -18.14 14.29
N ILE A 8 6.89 -18.67 13.10
CA ILE A 8 7.60 -19.94 12.97
C ILE A 8 8.98 -19.85 13.62
N GLY A 9 9.71 -18.74 13.40
CA GLY A 9 10.96 -18.47 14.09
C GLY A 9 10.81 -18.44 15.61
N TYR A 10 9.73 -17.82 16.10
CA TYR A 10 9.40 -17.81 17.53
C TYR A 10 9.15 -19.20 18.10
N LEU A 11 8.41 -20.05 17.38
CA LEU A 11 8.09 -21.41 17.82
C LEU A 11 9.33 -22.31 17.92
N ILE A 12 10.33 -22.10 17.07
CA ILE A 12 11.54 -22.95 17.03
C ILE A 12 12.58 -22.54 18.06
N ALA A 13 12.84 -21.24 18.22
CA ALA A 13 13.95 -20.74 19.07
C ALA A 13 13.55 -19.52 19.94
N GLY A 14 12.26 -19.35 20.20
CA GLY A 14 11.73 -18.29 21.05
C GLY A 14 11.99 -16.88 20.49
N PRO A 15 12.15 -15.85 21.34
CA PRO A 15 12.32 -14.46 20.88
C PRO A 15 13.54 -14.28 19.97
N LEU A 16 14.61 -15.03 20.19
CA LEU A 16 15.82 -14.98 19.34
C LEU A 16 15.54 -15.54 17.93
N GLY A 17 14.76 -16.62 17.84
CA GLY A 17 14.33 -17.20 16.56
C GLY A 17 13.40 -16.29 15.77
N ALA A 18 12.51 -15.55 16.44
CA ALA A 18 11.66 -14.53 15.81
C ALA A 18 12.50 -13.40 15.20
N PHE A 19 13.52 -12.92 15.92
CA PHE A 19 14.44 -11.91 15.43
C PHE A 19 15.24 -12.42 14.22
N LEU A 20 15.84 -13.61 14.32
CA LEU A 20 16.61 -14.20 13.22
C LEU A 20 15.75 -14.46 11.97
N ALA A 21 14.51 -14.95 12.13
CA ALA A 21 13.60 -15.15 11.00
C ALA A 21 13.25 -13.82 10.31
N THR A 22 13.06 -12.77 11.10
CA THR A 22 12.82 -11.41 10.58
C THR A 22 14.03 -10.93 9.81
N VAL A 23 15.23 -10.98 10.42
CA VAL A 23 16.47 -10.59 9.75
C VAL A 23 16.68 -11.41 8.47
N ALA A 24 16.51 -12.73 8.50
CA ALA A 24 16.75 -13.59 7.35
C ALA A 24 15.86 -13.26 6.13
N ILE A 25 14.62 -12.82 6.35
CA ILE A 25 13.70 -12.45 5.25
C ILE A 25 14.01 -11.05 4.71
N PHE A 26 14.38 -10.11 5.59
CA PHE A 26 14.63 -8.72 5.18
C PHE A 26 16.06 -8.49 4.67
N LEU A 27 17.06 -9.16 5.23
CA LEU A 27 18.48 -9.01 4.90
C LEU A 27 18.79 -9.13 3.40
N PRO A 28 18.27 -10.13 2.64
CA PRO A 28 18.53 -10.19 1.20
C PRO A 28 17.98 -8.96 0.47
N SER A 29 16.80 -8.45 0.86
CA SER A 29 16.21 -7.26 0.24
C SER A 29 17.06 -6.01 0.49
N PHE A 30 17.61 -5.85 1.69
CA PHE A 30 18.52 -4.74 2.02
C PHE A 30 19.83 -4.81 1.22
N LEU A 31 20.40 -6.01 1.07
CA LEU A 31 21.56 -6.24 0.21
C LEU A 31 21.27 -5.84 -1.24
N PHE A 32 20.15 -6.30 -1.81
CA PHE A 32 19.76 -5.96 -3.17
C PHE A 32 19.54 -4.47 -3.36
N ILE A 33 18.94 -3.78 -2.40
CA ILE A 33 18.75 -2.32 -2.46
C ILE A 33 20.10 -1.60 -2.53
N GLY A 34 21.09 -1.98 -1.70
CA GLY A 34 22.43 -1.40 -1.75
C GLY A 34 23.10 -1.58 -3.12
N LEU A 35 23.03 -2.80 -3.68
CA LEU A 35 23.53 -3.06 -5.04
C LEU A 35 22.77 -2.24 -6.09
N LEU A 36 21.45 -2.13 -5.95
CA LEU A 36 20.61 -1.42 -6.90
C LEU A 36 20.86 0.08 -6.88
N THR A 37 21.16 0.68 -5.71
CA THR A 37 21.52 2.10 -5.62
C THR A 37 22.77 2.42 -6.41
N GLU A 38 23.84 1.61 -6.27
CA GLU A 38 25.07 1.81 -7.05
C GLU A 38 24.83 1.64 -8.56
N PHE A 39 23.99 0.66 -8.94
CA PHE A 39 23.61 0.45 -10.34
C PHE A 39 22.78 1.62 -10.89
N THR A 40 21.89 2.17 -10.07
CA THR A 40 21.01 3.29 -10.43
C THR A 40 21.80 4.59 -10.60
N ASP A 41 22.83 4.82 -9.79
CA ASP A 41 23.72 5.98 -9.95
C ASP A 41 24.49 5.92 -11.27
N LYS A 42 24.95 4.72 -11.66
CA LYS A 42 25.57 4.49 -12.99
C LYS A 42 24.58 4.76 -14.12
N LEU A 43 23.34 4.29 -14.02
CA LEU A 43 22.28 4.59 -14.99
C LEU A 43 22.02 6.09 -15.08
N ARG A 44 21.84 6.79 -13.96
CA ARG A 44 21.55 8.23 -13.93
C ARG A 44 22.67 9.09 -14.54
N SER A 45 23.92 8.62 -14.54
CA SER A 45 25.03 9.33 -15.19
C SER A 45 24.98 9.35 -16.72
N ALA A 46 24.19 8.45 -17.33
CA ALA A 46 24.01 8.42 -18.77
C ALA A 46 22.88 9.36 -19.22
N ALA A 47 23.15 10.19 -20.24
CA ALA A 47 22.24 11.25 -20.69
C ALA A 47 20.84 10.80 -21.14
N TRP A 48 20.65 9.51 -21.45
CA TRP A 48 19.37 8.94 -21.91
C TRP A 48 18.52 8.34 -20.78
N SER A 49 19.11 8.00 -19.64
CA SER A 49 18.44 7.28 -18.56
C SER A 49 17.40 8.10 -17.79
N PRO A 50 17.51 9.42 -17.61
CA PRO A 50 16.45 10.22 -16.99
C PRO A 50 15.11 10.11 -17.71
N ALA A 51 15.11 10.15 -19.05
CA ALA A 51 13.88 10.06 -19.85
C ALA A 51 13.18 8.70 -19.71
N LEU A 52 13.95 7.60 -19.58
CA LEU A 52 13.38 6.28 -19.30
C LEU A 52 12.83 6.15 -17.88
N LEU A 53 13.55 6.69 -16.89
CA LEU A 53 13.09 6.69 -15.50
C LEU A 53 11.79 7.49 -15.35
N ASP A 54 11.66 8.62 -16.04
CA ASP A 54 10.41 9.40 -16.09
C ASP A 54 9.29 8.63 -16.78
N GLY A 55 9.59 7.90 -17.86
CA GLY A 55 8.65 6.98 -18.50
C GLY A 55 8.12 5.92 -17.54
N VAL A 56 9.00 5.24 -16.80
CA VAL A 56 8.61 4.25 -15.78
C VAL A 56 7.80 4.87 -14.65
N ASN A 57 8.18 6.05 -14.17
CA ASN A 57 7.44 6.75 -13.13
C ASN A 57 6.03 7.14 -13.60
N SER A 58 5.90 7.64 -14.85
CA SER A 58 4.59 7.95 -15.44
C SER A 58 3.71 6.70 -15.59
N ALA A 59 4.29 5.55 -15.95
CA ALA A 59 3.59 4.27 -16.02
C ALA A 59 3.13 3.82 -14.63
N ALA A 60 3.97 3.95 -13.60
CA ALA A 60 3.61 3.64 -12.23
C ALA A 60 2.46 4.53 -11.73
N LEU A 61 2.49 5.84 -12.05
CA LEU A 61 1.39 6.76 -11.75
C LEU A 61 0.10 6.37 -12.48
N ALA A 62 0.19 5.98 -13.75
CA ALA A 62 -0.96 5.50 -14.52
C ALA A 62 -1.56 4.22 -13.93
N LEU A 63 -0.73 3.27 -13.49
CA LEU A 63 -1.18 2.05 -12.82
C LEU A 63 -1.82 2.34 -11.46
N MET A 64 -1.23 3.23 -10.65
CA MET A 64 -1.83 3.65 -9.38
C MET A 64 -3.17 4.34 -9.60
N ALA A 65 -3.27 5.23 -10.59
CA ALA A 65 -4.51 5.89 -10.97
C ALA A 65 -5.56 4.87 -11.45
N GLY A 66 -5.16 3.90 -12.27
CA GLY A 66 -6.03 2.83 -12.75
C GLY A 66 -6.58 1.97 -11.61
N MET A 67 -5.72 1.56 -10.66
CA MET A 67 -6.15 0.82 -9.47
C MET A 67 -7.08 1.64 -8.58
N ARG A 68 -6.79 2.93 -8.37
CA ARG A 68 -7.68 3.85 -7.64
C ARG A 68 -9.02 4.00 -8.33
N TRP A 69 -9.05 4.07 -9.66
CA TRP A 69 -10.27 4.16 -10.44
C TRP A 69 -11.09 2.87 -10.33
N GLN A 70 -10.44 1.71 -10.45
CA GLN A 70 -11.05 0.39 -10.26
C GLN A 70 -11.68 0.29 -8.87
N LEU A 71 -10.90 0.62 -7.83
CA LEU A 71 -11.34 0.58 -6.44
C LEU A 71 -12.45 1.61 -6.17
N GLY A 72 -12.36 2.80 -6.76
CA GLY A 72 -13.40 3.82 -6.67
C GLY A 72 -14.70 3.36 -7.31
N ARG A 73 -14.66 2.69 -8.46
CA ARG A 73 -15.85 2.15 -9.13
C ARG A 73 -16.51 1.02 -8.35
N THR A 74 -15.73 0.18 -7.67
CA THR A 74 -16.29 -0.85 -6.78
C THR A 74 -16.70 -0.31 -5.41
N ALA A 75 -16.13 0.81 -4.95
CA ALA A 75 -16.53 1.48 -3.72
C ALA A 75 -17.78 2.36 -3.89
N ILE A 76 -17.97 2.97 -5.07
CA ILE A 76 -19.10 3.85 -5.39
C ILE A 76 -20.22 3.04 -6.06
N VAL A 77 -20.76 2.07 -5.32
CA VAL A 77 -21.96 1.32 -5.75
C VAL A 77 -23.20 1.79 -4.98
N ASP A 78 -23.03 2.38 -3.80
CA ASP A 78 -24.13 2.90 -2.99
C ASP A 78 -24.34 4.41 -3.17
N SER A 79 -25.60 4.83 -3.36
CA SER A 79 -26.01 6.24 -3.40
C SER A 79 -25.71 7.00 -2.09
N LEU A 80 -25.35 6.29 -1.01
CA LEU A 80 -24.91 6.84 0.28
C LEU A 80 -23.42 7.25 0.28
N THR A 81 -22.57 6.66 -0.57
CA THR A 81 -21.11 6.97 -0.64
C THR A 81 -20.85 8.36 -1.24
N VAL A 82 -21.77 8.87 -2.07
CA VAL A 82 -21.69 10.23 -2.65
C VAL A 82 -21.92 11.29 -1.56
N GLY A 83 -22.77 10.98 -0.57
CA GLY A 83 -23.08 11.88 0.55
C GLY A 83 -21.90 12.06 1.52
N THR A 84 -21.17 10.99 1.83
CA THR A 84 -19.98 11.04 2.67
C THR A 84 -18.78 11.68 1.96
N LEU A 85 -18.63 11.46 0.64
CA LEU A 85 -17.62 12.15 -0.17
C LEU A 85 -17.85 13.67 -0.24
N ALA A 86 -19.11 14.10 -0.33
CA ALA A 86 -19.48 15.52 -0.26
C ALA A 86 -19.24 16.13 1.14
N LEU A 87 -19.42 15.34 2.21
CA LEU A 87 -19.12 15.75 3.59
C LEU A 87 -17.60 15.89 3.84
N LEU A 88 -16.80 14.98 3.27
CA LEU A 88 -15.33 15.01 3.30
C LEU A 88 -14.76 16.27 2.66
N TRP A 89 -15.35 16.74 1.56
CA TRP A 89 -14.85 17.93 0.89
C TRP A 89 -15.15 19.23 1.65
N ARG A 90 -16.12 19.19 2.58
CA ARG A 90 -16.59 20.37 3.35
C ARG A 90 -16.06 20.46 4.77
N GLY A 91 -15.59 19.38 5.38
CA GLY A 91 -15.20 19.35 6.80
C GLY A 91 -13.80 18.81 7.02
N ARG A 92 -12.97 19.56 7.76
CA ARG A 92 -11.69 19.08 8.34
C ARG A 92 -11.94 18.05 9.45
N LEU A 93 -12.69 16.98 9.14
CA LEU A 93 -13.14 15.98 10.09
C LEU A 93 -12.14 14.82 10.12
N ASN A 94 -11.77 14.44 11.34
CA ASN A 94 -10.81 13.39 11.67
C ASN A 94 -11.15 12.07 10.94
N ASN A 95 -10.15 11.42 10.33
CA ASN A 95 -10.30 10.17 9.57
C ASN A 95 -11.08 9.07 10.34
N VAL A 96 -11.04 9.10 11.67
CA VAL A 96 -11.78 8.19 12.55
C VAL A 96 -13.30 8.27 12.34
N TRP A 97 -13.86 9.47 12.16
CA TRP A 97 -15.30 9.65 11.94
C TRP A 97 -15.73 9.20 10.54
N CYS A 98 -14.84 9.28 9.56
CA CYS A 98 -15.10 8.78 8.21
C CYS A 98 -15.21 7.24 8.20
N ILE A 99 -14.26 6.56 8.83
CA ILE A 99 -14.27 5.09 8.92
C ILE A 99 -15.50 4.58 9.69
N ALA A 100 -15.91 5.27 10.75
CA ALA A 100 -17.12 4.91 11.51
C ALA A 100 -18.42 5.10 10.70
N ALA A 101 -18.50 6.15 9.87
CA ALA A 101 -19.66 6.39 9.01
C ALA A 101 -19.76 5.34 7.89
N ASP A 102 -18.65 5.03 7.21
CA ASP A 102 -18.61 3.96 6.20
C ASP A 102 -18.97 2.59 6.78
N ALA A 103 -18.48 2.26 7.98
CA ALA A 103 -18.83 1.02 8.67
C ALA A 103 -20.33 0.95 9.02
N GLY A 104 -20.93 2.06 9.47
CA GLY A 104 -22.35 2.13 9.78
C GLY A 104 -23.24 1.95 8.53
N VAL A 105 -22.84 2.56 7.41
CA VAL A 105 -23.55 2.43 6.13
C VAL A 105 -23.47 1.00 5.60
N GLY A 106 -22.29 0.36 5.65
CA GLY A 106 -22.13 -1.03 5.23
C GLY A 106 -22.97 -2.01 6.06
N LEU A 107 -23.15 -1.73 7.36
CA LEU A 107 -23.97 -2.54 8.26
C LEU A 107 -25.47 -2.43 7.93
N LEU A 108 -25.94 -1.23 7.56
CA LEU A 108 -27.32 -1.03 7.13
C LEU A 108 -27.62 -1.71 5.79
N HIS A 109 -26.67 -1.68 4.85
CA HIS A 109 -26.84 -2.39 3.57
C HIS A 109 -26.84 -3.92 3.76
N ALA A 110 -26.00 -4.44 4.65
CA ALA A 110 -25.96 -5.87 4.99
C ALA A 110 -27.21 -6.39 5.73
N LEU A 111 -28.04 -5.51 6.29
CA LEU A 111 -29.32 -5.87 6.91
C LEU A 111 -30.51 -5.86 5.94
N PHE A 112 -30.34 -5.25 4.76
CA PHE A 112 -31.38 -5.14 3.71
C PHE A 112 -31.17 -6.10 2.52
N THR A 113 -30.06 -6.86 2.50
CA THR A 113 -29.78 -7.99 1.58
C THR A 113 -29.74 -9.30 2.34
#